data_AF-A0AAE3H9L4-F1
#
_entry.id   AF-A0AAE3H9L4-F1
#
_cell.length_a   1.000
_cell.length_b   1.000
_cell.length_c   1.000
_cell.angle_alpha   90.00
_cell.angle_beta   90.00
_cell.angle_gamma   90.00
#
_symmetry.space_group_name_H-M   'P 1'
#
loop_
_entity.id
_entity.type
_entity.pdbx_description
1 polymer ?
#
loop_
_entity_poly.entity_id
_entity_poly.type
_entity_poly.pdbx_seq_one_letter_code
_entity_poly.pdbx_strand_id
1 'polypeptide(L)'
;MDIAGEKGKVVMENLKYLNDSVMAILLLMPVTLLIVFEALDDNPTLKWLSIPTWIVYLLGLWYVTSRIFKLNKTLIAYIEEK
;
A
#
# COMPACT_ATOMS: atom_id res chain seq x y z
N MET A 1 -28.10 19.21 -15.18
CA MET A 1 -27.50 18.90 -13.86
C MET A 1 -27.52 17.41 -13.69
N ASP A 2 -26.44 16.74 -14.10
CA ASP A 2 -26.30 15.28 -14.02
C ASP A 2 -25.47 14.91 -12.78
N ILE A 3 -26.01 15.28 -11.62
CA ILE A 3 -25.31 15.18 -10.31
C ILE A 3 -25.13 13.71 -9.88
N ALA A 4 -25.85 12.78 -10.53
CA ALA A 4 -25.73 11.34 -10.30
C ALA A 4 -24.52 10.71 -11.03
N GLY A 5 -24.17 11.20 -12.22
CA GLY A 5 -23.09 10.64 -13.03
C GLY A 5 -21.70 10.98 -12.50
N GLU A 6 -21.49 12.23 -12.08
CA GLU A 6 -20.18 12.72 -11.62
C GLU A 6 -19.79 12.16 -10.25
N LYS A 7 -20.73 12.13 -9.30
CA LYS A 7 -20.53 11.54 -7.97
C LYS A 7 -20.26 10.03 -8.02
N GLY A 8 -20.98 9.30 -8.88
CA GLY A 8 -20.75 7.87 -9.08
C GLY A 8 -19.35 7.57 -9.64
N LYS A 9 -18.83 8.44 -10.50
CA LYS A 9 -17.50 8.30 -11.10
C LYS A 9 -16.37 8.46 -10.07
N VAL A 10 -16.49 9.46 -9.19
CA VAL A 10 -15.51 9.72 -8.11
C VAL A 10 -15.51 8.59 -7.07
N VAL A 11 -16.67 8.06 -6.71
CA VAL A 11 -16.77 6.90 -5.79
C VAL A 11 -16.11 5.66 -6.40
N MET A 12 -16.32 5.42 -7.69
CA MET A 12 -15.71 4.29 -8.39
C MET A 12 -14.17 4.41 -8.46
N GLU A 13 -13.64 5.60 -8.71
CA GLU A 13 -12.20 5.84 -8.68
C GLU A 13 -11.61 5.58 -7.29
N ASN A 14 -12.23 6.09 -6.23
CA ASN A 14 -11.77 5.86 -4.86
C ASN A 14 -11.82 4.38 -4.45
N LEU A 15 -12.86 3.65 -4.86
CA LEU A 15 -12.93 2.19 -4.66
C LEU A 15 -11.82 1.45 -5.40
N LYS A 16 -11.51 1.86 -6.63
CA LYS A 16 -10.41 1.30 -7.41
C LYS A 16 -9.07 1.56 -6.72
N TYR A 17 -8.85 2.76 -6.21
CA TYR A 17 -7.64 3.10 -5.45
C TYR A 17 -7.52 2.34 -4.13
N LEU A 18 -8.63 2.13 -3.42
CA LEU A 18 -8.65 1.31 -2.20
C LEU A 18 -8.29 -0.14 -2.53
N ASN A 19 -8.90 -0.69 -3.58
CA ASN A 19 -8.60 -2.04 -4.05
C ASN A 19 -7.12 -2.20 -4.46
N ASP A 20 -6.55 -1.24 -5.19
CA ASP A 20 -5.13 -1.25 -5.56
C ASP A 20 -4.22 -1.18 -4.31
N SER A 21 -4.62 -0.41 -3.29
CA SER A 21 -3.88 -0.29 -2.03
C SER A 21 -3.93 -1.59 -1.21
N VAL A 22 -5.10 -2.22 -1.13
CA VAL A 22 -5.28 -3.54 -0.50
C VAL A 22 -4.47 -4.59 -1.25
N MET A 23 -4.49 -4.59 -2.58
CA MET A 23 -3.73 -5.52 -3.40
C MET A 23 -2.21 -5.36 -3.18
N ALA A 24 -1.73 -4.13 -3.02
CA ALA A 24 -0.33 -3.87 -2.68
C ALA A 24 0.06 -4.37 -1.28
N ILE A 25 -0.83 -4.25 -0.28
CA ILE A 25 -0.63 -4.84 1.06
C ILE A 25 -0.61 -6.38 0.97
N LEU A 26 -1.53 -6.98 0.21
CA LEU A 26 -1.56 -8.43 0.00
C LEU A 26 -0.26 -8.94 -0.66
N LEU A 27 0.34 -8.17 -1.57
CA LEU A 27 1.62 -8.49 -2.20
C LEU A 27 2.82 -8.32 -1.25
N LEU A 28 2.72 -7.43 -0.26
CA LEU A 28 3.77 -7.24 0.74
C LEU A 28 3.81 -8.37 1.79
N MET A 29 2.67 -8.98 2.12
CA MET A 29 2.61 -10.10 3.08
C MET A 29 3.58 -11.27 2.83
N PRO A 30 3.67 -11.85 1.61
CA PRO A 30 4.63 -12.94 1.36
C PRO A 30 6.08 -12.46 1.46
N VAL A 31 6.37 -11.19 1.16
CA VAL A 31 7.70 -10.60 1.35
C VAL A 31 8.02 -10.46 2.84
N THR A 32 7.05 -10.10 3.67
CA THR A 32 7.21 -10.07 5.14
C THR A 32 7.56 -11.47 5.68
N LEU A 33 6.91 -12.52 5.16
CA LEU A 33 7.22 -13.90 5.56
C LEU A 33 8.65 -14.29 5.17
N LEU A 34 9.08 -13.99 3.94
CA LEU A 34 10.45 -14.24 3.48
C LEU A 34 11.49 -13.57 4.39
N ILE A 35 11.26 -12.31 4.75
CA ILE A 35 12.14 -11.54 5.64
C ILE A 35 12.23 -12.18 7.04
N VAL A 36 11.10 -12.65 7.57
CA VAL A 36 11.07 -13.34 8.88
C VAL A 36 11.84 -14.65 8.82
N PHE A 37 11.70 -15.44 7.74
CA PHE A 37 12.47 -16.66 7.55
C PHE A 37 13.98 -16.39 7.40
N GLU A 38 14.36 -15.37 6.61
CA GLU A 38 15.76 -14.95 6.46
C GLU A 38 16.40 -14.48 7.78
N ALA A 39 15.62 -13.85 8.65
CA ALA A 39 16.09 -13.37 9.96
C ALA A 39 16.20 -14.48 11.01
N LEU A 40 15.38 -15.53 10.91
CA LEU A 40 15.38 -16.68 11.82
C LEU A 40 16.43 -17.74 11.46
N ASP A 41 16.91 -17.75 10.22
CA ASP A 41 17.94 -18.68 9.77
C ASP A 41 19.32 -18.33 10.37
N ASP A 42 20.07 -19.33 10.81
CA ASP A 42 21.42 -19.16 11.36
C ASP A 42 22.51 -19.02 10.29
N ASN A 43 22.17 -19.22 9.02
CA ASN A 43 23.10 -19.05 7.91
C ASN A 43 23.51 -17.56 7.76
N PRO A 44 24.82 -17.24 7.93
CA PRO A 44 25.30 -15.86 7.84
C PRO A 44 25.06 -15.23 6.46
N THR A 45 25.07 -16.01 5.38
CA THR A 45 24.81 -15.50 4.02
C THR A 45 23.37 -15.02 3.86
N LEU A 46 22.40 -15.72 4.48
CA LEU A 46 20.98 -15.32 4.48
C LEU A 46 20.75 -14.07 5.34
N LYS A 47 21.47 -13.93 6.47
CA LYS A 47 21.45 -12.71 7.28
C LYS A 47 21.92 -11.48 6.51
N TRP A 48 22.98 -11.60 5.70
CA TRP A 48 23.44 -10.51 4.83
C TRP A 48 22.46 -10.18 3.71
N LEU A 49 21.80 -11.21 3.14
CA LEU A 49 20.74 -11.04 2.15
C LEU A 49 19.49 -10.36 2.73
N SER A 50 19.18 -10.57 4.02
CA SER A 50 18.03 -9.95 4.68
C SER A 50 18.06 -8.42 4.67
N ILE A 51 19.26 -7.81 4.70
CA ILE A 51 19.43 -6.35 4.75
C ILE A 51 18.84 -5.67 3.50
N PRO A 52 19.24 -6.03 2.26
CA PRO A 52 18.60 -5.49 1.06
C PRO A 52 17.12 -5.87 0.96
N THR A 53 16.70 -7.07 1.41
CA THR A 53 15.28 -7.46 1.43
C THR A 53 14.45 -6.51 2.29
N TRP A 54 14.95 -6.14 3.48
CA TRP A 54 14.36 -5.14 4.36
C TRP A 54 14.27 -3.76 3.72
N ILE A 55 15.31 -3.32 3.01
CA ILE A 55 15.30 -2.01 2.32
C ILE A 55 14.19 -1.97 1.27
N VAL A 56 14.09 -3.00 0.43
CA VAL A 56 13.04 -3.08 -0.60
C VAL A 56 11.65 -3.13 0.03
N TYR A 57 11.49 -3.87 1.12
CA TYR A 57 10.23 -3.96 1.86
C TYR A 57 9.81 -2.63 2.48
N LEU A 58 10.73 -1.90 3.12
CA LEU A 58 10.46 -0.58 3.68
C LEU A 58 10.10 0.45 2.59
N LEU A 59 10.76 0.39 1.43
CA LEU A 59 10.41 1.22 0.28
C LEU A 59 9.02 0.89 -0.27
N GLY A 60 8.68 -0.40 -0.35
CA GLY A 60 7.34 -0.87 -0.72
C GLY A 60 6.27 -0.37 0.24
N LEU A 61 6.48 -0.51 1.55
CA LEU A 61 5.58 0.01 2.58
C LEU A 61 5.43 1.53 2.50
N TRP A 62 6.53 2.26 2.30
CA TRP A 62 6.49 3.71 2.15
C TRP A 62 5.67 4.14 0.93
N TYR A 63 5.85 3.46 -0.21
CA TYR A 63 5.10 3.72 -1.43
C TYR A 63 3.59 3.51 -1.22
N VAL A 64 3.21 2.37 -0.64
CA VAL A 64 1.80 2.05 -0.35
C VAL A 64 1.21 3.06 0.64
N THR A 65 1.93 3.35 1.73
CA THR A 65 1.48 4.30 2.76
C THR A 65 1.29 5.70 2.19
N SER A 66 2.21 6.18 1.36
CA SER A 66 2.10 7.49 0.69
C SER A 66 0.89 7.57 -0.24
N ARG A 67 0.57 6.48 -0.95
CA ARG A 67 -0.61 6.38 -1.82
C ARG A 67 -1.90 6.41 -1.00
N ILE A 68 -1.98 5.67 0.10
CA ILE A 68 -3.12 5.68 1.02
C ILE A 68 -3.32 7.06 1.65
N PHE A 69 -2.25 7.73 2.10
CA PHE A 69 -2.34 9.08 2.67
C PHE A 69 -2.87 10.11 1.67
N LYS A 70 -2.39 10.05 0.42
CA LYS A 70 -2.89 10.91 -0.65
C LYS A 70 -4.38 10.67 -0.89
N LEU A 71 -4.80 9.40 -0.92
CA LEU A 71 -6.21 9.03 -1.07
C LEU A 71 -7.07 9.58 0.06
N ASN A 72 -6.62 9.41 1.31
CA ASN A 72 -7.35 9.84 2.48
C ASN A 72 -7.52 11.37 2.49
N LYS A 73 -6.48 12.13 2.13
CA LYS A 73 -6.57 13.59 1.97
C LYS A 73 -7.59 14.00 0.90
N THR A 74 -7.62 13.31 -0.24
CA THR A 74 -8.59 13.59 -1.30
C THR A 74 -10.02 13.27 -0.86
N LEU A 75 -10.23 12.18 -0.13
CA LEU A 75 -11.52 11.81 0.46
C LEU A 75 -12.00 12.83 1.50
N ILE A 76 -11.12 13.25 2.42
CA ILE A 76 -11.44 14.25 3.45
C ILE A 76 -11.83 15.58 2.80
N ALA A 77 -11.04 16.07 1.83
CA ALA A 77 -11.34 17.32 1.12
C ALA A 77 -12.71 17.27 0.42
N TYR A 78 -13.07 16.14 -0.19
CA TYR A 78 -14.38 15.95 -0.81
C TYR A 78 -15.54 15.84 0.19
N ILE A 79 -15.29 15.34 1.41
CA ILE A 79 -16.29 15.27 2.48
C ILE A 79 -16.47 16.65 3.15
N GLU A 80 -15.39 17.43 3.26
CA GLU A 80 -15.40 18.81 3.78
C GLU A 80 -15.95 19.85 2.79
N GLU A 81 -15.93 19.60 1.47
CA GLU A 81 -16.58 20.44 0.44
C GLU A 81 -18.14 20.39 0.47
N LYS A 82 -18.71 20.00 1.61
CA LYS A 82 -20.15 19.89 1.85
C LYS A 82 -20.62 21.00 2.78
#